data_AF-A0A7R9VGI3-F1
#
_entry.id   AF-A0A7R9VGI3-F1
#
_cell.length_a   1.000
_cell.length_b   1.000
_cell.length_c   1.000
_cell.angle_alpha   90.00
_cell.angle_beta   90.00
_cell.angle_gamma   90.00
#
_symmetry.space_group_name_H-M   'P 1'
#
loop_
_entity.id
_entity.type
_entity.pdbx_description
1 polymer ?
#
loop_
_entity_poly.entity_id
_entity_poly.type
_entity_poly.pdbx_seq_one_letter_code
_entity_poly.pdbx_strand_id
1 'polypeptide(L)'
;MIKVDPKTIPPAPIVCVVKLMARLFPRSRLPPEKEDDFGTAFGDKRWEAAARDDPLVPSDKPPTLAMAAAFLNAMSRLQRPGALARLELPFLALHAKPDVRCAVEGSQMLHKQAASTDKELRLYEQGSHQLLQDSPENTQRAIRDIHAWLEAHC
;
A
#
# COMPACT_ATOMS: atom_id res chain seq x y z
N MET A 1 17.38 5.31 -1.64
CA MET A 1 16.87 4.14 -0.91
C MET A 1 15.49 4.46 -0.38
N ILE A 2 14.53 3.55 -0.53
CA ILE A 2 13.19 3.77 0.00
C ILE A 2 13.20 3.77 1.52
N LYS A 3 13.03 4.94 2.12
CA LYS A 3 12.83 5.07 3.57
C LYS A 3 11.40 4.66 3.87
N VAL A 4 11.25 3.50 4.48
CA VAL A 4 9.99 3.09 5.11
C VAL A 4 10.11 3.46 6.58
N ASP A 5 9.02 3.93 7.18
CA ASP A 5 9.02 4.27 8.61
C ASP A 5 9.48 3.05 9.43
N PRO A 6 10.53 3.19 10.28
CA PRO A 6 10.99 2.12 11.16
C PRO A 6 9.92 1.54 12.08
N LYS A 7 8.83 2.26 12.32
CA LYS A 7 7.66 1.77 13.07
C LYS A 7 6.84 0.75 12.27
N THR A 8 6.90 0.79 10.93
CA THR A 8 6.08 -0.05 10.04
C THR A 8 6.77 -1.38 9.70
N ILE A 9 8.10 -1.43 9.66
CA ILE A 9 8.86 -2.67 9.39
C ILE A 9 9.44 -3.21 10.69
N PRO A 10 9.22 -4.50 11.01
CA PRO A 10 9.87 -5.11 12.16
C PRO A 10 11.41 -5.00 12.08
N PRO A 11 12.12 -4.90 13.22
CA PRO A 11 13.57 -4.91 13.26
C PRO A 11 14.19 -6.05 12.44
N ALA A 12 15.34 -5.81 11.81
CA ALA A 12 15.99 -6.75 10.90
C ALA A 12 16.16 -8.19 11.46
N PRO A 13 16.48 -8.40 12.76
CA PRO A 13 16.52 -9.75 13.33
C PRO A 13 15.17 -10.46 13.27
N ILE A 14 14.07 -9.75 13.55
CA ILE A 14 12.71 -10.31 13.50
C ILE A 14 12.34 -10.66 12.06
N VAL A 15 12.65 -9.79 11.10
CA VAL A 15 12.45 -10.09 9.67
C VAL A 15 13.22 -11.34 9.24
N CYS A 16 14.45 -11.53 9.73
CA CYS A 16 15.24 -12.73 9.46
C CYS A 16 14.58 -13.99 10.02
N VAL A 17 14.13 -13.96 11.29
CA VAL A 17 13.42 -15.06 11.93
C VAL A 17 12.14 -15.40 11.19
N VAL A 18 11.31 -14.41 10.84
CA VAL A 18 10.07 -14.63 10.07
C VAL A 18 10.38 -15.30 8.72
N LYS A 19 11.40 -14.84 8.00
CA LYS A 19 11.81 -15.43 6.71
C LYS A 19 12.33 -16.86 6.86
N LEU A 20 13.07 -17.16 7.93
CA LEU A 20 13.53 -18.53 8.22
C LEU A 20 12.35 -19.44 8.55
N MET A 21 11.47 -18.99 9.45
CA MET A 21 10.28 -19.72 9.85
C MET A 21 9.31 -19.95 8.70
N ALA A 22 9.19 -19.00 7.77
CA ALA A 22 8.40 -19.16 6.56
C ALA A 22 8.92 -20.27 5.62
N ARG A 23 10.23 -20.58 5.65
CA ARG A 23 10.79 -21.70 4.87
C ARG A 23 10.47 -23.06 5.51
N LEU A 24 10.45 -23.12 6.84
CA LEU A 24 10.23 -24.36 7.58
C LEU A 24 8.73 -24.67 7.77
N PHE A 25 7.93 -23.63 8.02
CA PHE A 25 6.50 -23.75 8.34
C PHE A 25 5.66 -22.75 7.52
N PRO A 26 5.67 -22.83 6.19
CA PRO A 26 5.07 -21.82 5.31
C PRO A 26 3.56 -21.61 5.51
N ARG A 27 2.85 -22.65 5.97
CA ARG A 27 1.40 -22.64 6.18
C ARG A 27 0.98 -22.16 7.58
N SER A 28 1.91 -22.02 8.52
CA SER A 28 1.59 -21.50 9.85
C SER A 28 1.17 -20.03 9.75
N ARG A 29 0.20 -19.63 10.56
CA ARG A 29 -0.32 -18.25 10.59
C ARG A 29 0.43 -17.39 11.59
N LEU A 30 0.52 -16.11 11.28
CA LEU A 30 0.95 -15.12 12.27
C LEU A 30 -0.09 -15.01 13.40
N PRO A 31 0.33 -14.58 14.61
CA PRO A 31 -0.61 -14.20 15.64
C PRO A 31 -1.59 -13.14 15.11
N PRO A 32 -2.85 -13.13 15.57
CA PRO A 32 -3.78 -12.06 15.22
C PRO A 32 -3.25 -10.71 15.71
N GLU A 33 -3.54 -9.65 14.95
CA GLU A 33 -3.23 -8.29 15.35
C GLU A 33 -4.05 -7.92 16.59
N LYS A 34 -3.46 -7.10 17.47
CA LYS A 34 -4.07 -6.72 18.75
C LYS A 34 -4.98 -5.51 18.63
N GLU A 35 -4.75 -4.65 17.65
CA GLU A 35 -5.48 -3.41 17.44
C GLU A 35 -6.23 -3.51 16.11
N ASP A 36 -7.53 -3.19 16.13
CA ASP A 36 -8.33 -3.09 14.92
C ASP A 36 -8.19 -1.66 14.37
N ASP A 37 -7.34 -1.51 13.36
CA ASP A 37 -7.18 -0.26 12.63
C ASP A 37 -7.91 -0.27 11.28
N PHE A 38 -8.70 -1.30 10.97
CA PHE A 38 -9.32 -1.54 9.65
C PHE A 38 -10.04 -0.29 9.09
N GLY A 39 -10.83 0.37 9.93
CA GLY A 39 -11.58 1.58 9.57
C GLY A 39 -10.72 2.77 9.12
N THR A 40 -9.45 2.84 9.53
CA THR A 40 -8.53 3.92 9.13
C THR A 40 -8.20 3.91 7.63
N ALA A 41 -8.46 2.80 6.94
CA ALA A 41 -8.25 2.72 5.51
C ALA A 41 -9.28 3.52 4.70
N PHE A 42 -10.46 3.79 5.27
CA PHE A 42 -11.60 4.37 4.57
C PHE A 42 -11.79 5.84 4.96
N GLY A 43 -12.24 6.66 4.01
CA GLY A 43 -12.67 8.04 4.30
C GLY A 43 -14.17 8.15 4.58
N ASP A 44 -14.93 7.08 4.32
CA ASP A 44 -16.37 7.02 4.51
C ASP A 44 -16.78 5.70 5.18
N LYS A 45 -17.52 5.82 6.30
CA LYS A 45 -17.94 4.69 7.14
C LYS A 45 -18.83 3.68 6.42
N ARG A 46 -19.53 4.08 5.35
CA ARG A 46 -20.34 3.12 4.58
C ARG A 46 -19.47 2.04 3.94
N TRP A 47 -18.26 2.42 3.49
CA TRP A 47 -17.34 1.47 2.86
C TRP A 47 -16.67 0.58 3.89
N GLU A 48 -16.35 1.12 5.08
CA GLU A 48 -15.90 0.30 6.20
C GLU A 48 -16.96 -0.76 6.55
N ALA A 49 -18.23 -0.35 6.71
CA ALA A 49 -19.32 -1.27 7.05
C ALA A 49 -19.53 -2.34 5.97
N ALA A 50 -19.55 -1.93 4.69
CA ALA A 50 -19.66 -2.86 3.57
C ALA A 50 -18.50 -3.86 3.51
N ALA A 51 -17.27 -3.40 3.75
CA ALA A 51 -16.09 -4.26 3.71
C ALA A 51 -16.02 -5.23 4.91
N ARG A 52 -16.58 -4.85 6.07
CA ARG A 52 -16.71 -5.77 7.23
C ARG A 52 -17.79 -6.83 7.03
N ASP A 53 -18.84 -6.50 6.29
CA ASP A 53 -19.94 -7.43 5.96
C ASP A 53 -19.62 -8.33 4.76
N ASP A 54 -18.59 -8.01 3.98
CA ASP A 54 -18.19 -8.77 2.81
C ASP A 54 -17.56 -10.14 3.19
N PRO A 55 -18.18 -11.28 2.85
CA PRO A 55 -17.64 -12.60 3.16
C PRO A 55 -16.32 -12.92 2.41
N LEU A 56 -15.97 -12.13 1.40
CA LEU A 56 -14.72 -12.24 0.65
C LEU A 56 -13.56 -11.49 1.31
N VAL A 57 -13.82 -10.66 2.32
CA VAL A 57 -12.80 -9.97 3.11
C VAL A 57 -12.51 -10.80 4.37
N PRO A 58 -11.36 -11.51 4.45
CA PRO A 58 -11.08 -12.36 5.59
C PRO A 58 -10.76 -11.53 6.83
N SER A 59 -11.62 -11.56 7.85
CA SER A 59 -11.44 -10.86 9.13
C SER A 59 -10.86 -11.76 10.24
N ASP A 60 -10.96 -13.08 10.08
CA ASP A 60 -10.62 -14.09 11.11
C ASP A 60 -9.31 -14.86 10.83
N LYS A 61 -8.68 -14.60 9.68
CA LYS A 61 -7.56 -15.40 9.16
C LYS A 61 -6.31 -14.55 8.98
N PRO A 62 -5.44 -14.46 10.00
CA PRO A 62 -4.16 -13.79 9.87
C PRO A 62 -3.33 -14.37 8.71
N PRO A 63 -2.47 -13.55 8.08
CA PRO A 63 -1.58 -14.00 7.01
C PRO A 63 -0.71 -15.19 7.43
N THR A 64 -0.39 -16.06 6.47
CA THR A 64 0.58 -17.12 6.70
C THR A 64 2.00 -16.55 6.76
N LEU A 65 2.93 -17.28 7.40
CA LEU A 65 4.34 -16.93 7.42
C LEU A 65 4.91 -16.81 6.00
N ALA A 66 4.50 -17.67 5.07
CA ALA A 66 4.90 -17.56 3.67
C ALA A 66 4.44 -16.24 3.03
N MET A 67 3.19 -15.84 3.27
CA MET A 67 2.66 -14.58 2.76
C MET A 67 3.43 -13.38 3.34
N ALA A 68 3.59 -13.33 4.66
CA ALA A 68 4.34 -12.27 5.33
C ALA A 68 5.79 -12.17 4.83
N ALA A 69 6.48 -13.31 4.67
CA ALA A 69 7.83 -13.33 4.13
C ALA A 69 7.88 -12.87 2.66
N ALA A 70 6.88 -13.22 1.83
CA ALA A 70 6.77 -12.76 0.46
C ALA A 70 6.62 -11.24 0.38
N PHE A 71 5.71 -10.66 1.18
CA PHE A 71 5.55 -9.20 1.30
C PHE A 71 6.85 -8.51 1.74
N LEU A 72 7.49 -8.99 2.82
CA LEU A 72 8.77 -8.46 3.30
C LEU A 72 9.87 -8.53 2.23
N ASN A 73 9.92 -9.62 1.47
CA ASN A 73 10.88 -9.76 0.37
C ASN A 73 10.58 -8.82 -0.79
N ALA A 74 9.32 -8.62 -1.16
CA ALA A 74 8.91 -7.68 -2.20
C ALA A 74 9.28 -6.24 -1.82
N MET A 75 8.96 -5.82 -0.59
CA MET A 75 9.37 -4.51 -0.07
C MET A 75 10.90 -4.35 -0.07
N SER A 76 11.64 -5.34 0.44
CA SER A 76 13.11 -5.31 0.41
C SER A 76 13.68 -5.18 -1.01
N ARG A 77 13.04 -5.78 -2.03
CA ARG A 77 13.48 -5.67 -3.43
C ARG A 77 13.29 -4.24 -3.96
N LEU A 78 12.15 -3.62 -3.68
CA LEU A 78 11.86 -2.23 -4.08
C LEU A 78 12.77 -1.22 -3.35
N GLN A 79 13.19 -1.52 -2.12
CA GLN A 79 14.11 -0.66 -1.37
C GLN A 79 15.55 -0.65 -1.90
N ARG A 80 15.95 -1.63 -2.73
CA ARG A 80 17.33 -1.73 -3.25
C ARG A 80 17.68 -0.50 -4.10
N PRO A 81 18.94 -0.03 -4.06
CA PRO A 81 19.39 1.05 -4.93
C PRO A 81 19.08 0.76 -6.41
N GLY A 82 18.51 1.75 -7.10
CA GLY A 82 18.16 1.64 -8.52
C GLY A 82 16.92 0.79 -8.84
N ALA A 83 16.27 0.14 -7.87
CA ALA A 83 15.12 -0.72 -8.14
C ALA A 83 13.94 0.03 -8.79
N LEU A 84 13.63 1.24 -8.28
CA LEU A 84 12.55 2.07 -8.83
C LEU A 84 12.89 2.65 -10.21
N ALA A 85 14.18 2.92 -10.48
CA ALA A 85 14.64 3.43 -11.77
C ALA A 85 14.43 2.44 -12.93
N ARG A 86 14.07 1.19 -12.64
CA ARG A 86 13.69 0.20 -13.65
C ARG A 86 12.26 0.36 -14.17
N LEU A 87 11.44 1.20 -13.53
CA LEU A 87 10.08 1.48 -13.99
C LEU A 87 10.12 2.57 -15.07
N GLU A 88 9.91 2.16 -16.32
CA GLU A 88 9.90 3.02 -17.51
C GLU A 88 8.48 3.27 -18.06
N LEU A 89 7.49 2.49 -17.60
CA LEU A 89 6.11 2.58 -18.08
C LEU A 89 5.44 3.90 -17.65
N PRO A 90 4.53 4.45 -18.47
CA PRO A 90 3.65 5.53 -18.05
C PRO A 90 2.88 5.20 -16.78
N PHE A 91 2.74 6.14 -15.84
CA PHE A 91 1.89 5.92 -14.67
C PHE A 91 1.31 7.19 -14.04
N LEU A 92 0.12 7.02 -13.46
CA LEU A 92 -0.49 7.96 -12.53
C LEU A 92 -0.43 7.39 -11.11
N ALA A 93 0.16 8.14 -10.18
CA ALA A 93 0.11 7.87 -8.76
C ALA A 93 -0.84 8.86 -8.07
N LEU A 94 -1.84 8.35 -7.36
CA LEU A 94 -2.74 9.13 -6.50
C LEU A 94 -2.44 8.79 -5.04
N HIS A 95 -2.35 9.79 -4.17
CA HIS A 95 -2.03 9.54 -2.76
C HIS A 95 -2.61 10.62 -1.83
N ALA A 96 -3.30 10.21 -0.75
CA ALA A 96 -3.76 11.10 0.31
C ALA A 96 -2.63 11.42 1.28
N LYS A 97 -2.28 12.70 1.45
CA LYS A 97 -1.21 13.10 2.40
C LYS A 97 -1.44 12.58 3.82
N PRO A 98 -2.68 12.48 4.35
CA PRO A 98 -2.93 11.94 5.67
C PRO A 98 -2.95 10.40 5.75
N ASP A 99 -2.63 9.67 4.69
CA ASP A 99 -2.63 8.20 4.70
C ASP A 99 -1.71 7.65 5.80
N VAL A 100 -2.31 6.94 6.76
CA VAL A 100 -1.61 6.32 7.90
C VAL A 100 -1.15 4.88 7.62
N ARG A 101 -1.60 4.28 6.51
CA ARG A 101 -1.26 2.91 6.10
C ARG A 101 -0.03 2.89 5.21
N CYS A 102 0.08 3.87 4.32
CA CYS A 102 1.20 4.00 3.39
C CYS A 102 1.72 5.44 3.42
N ALA A 103 2.98 5.62 3.79
CA ALA A 103 3.58 6.94 3.89
C ALA A 103 3.75 7.60 2.51
N VAL A 104 3.35 8.88 2.39
CA VAL A 104 3.37 9.67 1.14
C VAL A 104 4.76 9.79 0.51
N GLU A 105 5.81 9.73 1.33
CA GLU A 105 7.21 9.74 0.90
C GLU A 105 7.51 8.58 -0.06
N GLY A 106 6.81 7.45 0.08
CA GLY A 106 6.90 6.32 -0.83
C GLY A 106 6.51 6.69 -2.26
N SER A 107 5.34 7.31 -2.43
CA SER A 107 4.85 7.76 -3.75
C SER A 107 5.68 8.92 -4.32
N GLN A 108 6.09 9.88 -3.49
CA GLN A 108 6.99 10.97 -3.92
C GLN A 108 8.31 10.44 -4.46
N MET A 109 8.84 9.42 -3.82
CA MET A 109 10.09 8.80 -4.22
C MET A 109 9.96 7.91 -5.45
N LEU A 110 8.84 7.18 -5.60
CA LEU A 110 8.50 6.49 -6.85
C LEU A 110 8.50 7.48 -8.01
N HIS A 111 7.75 8.57 -7.88
CA HIS A 111 7.69 9.63 -8.87
C HIS A 111 9.09 10.21 -9.18
N LYS A 112 9.91 10.47 -8.16
CA LYS A 112 11.26 11.01 -8.34
C LYS A 112 12.23 10.04 -9.01
N GLN A 113 12.22 8.76 -8.64
CA GLN A 113 13.27 7.81 -9.02
C GLN A 113 12.95 6.94 -10.23
N ALA A 114 11.67 6.77 -10.59
CA ALA A 114 11.30 6.01 -11.79
C ALA A 114 11.91 6.63 -13.06
N ALA A 115 12.35 5.79 -14.00
CA ALA A 115 12.88 6.24 -15.29
C ALA A 115 11.78 6.63 -16.29
N SER A 116 10.52 6.35 -15.98
CA SER A 116 9.37 6.77 -16.78
C SER A 116 9.44 8.26 -17.11
N THR A 117 9.33 8.56 -18.40
CA THR A 117 9.28 9.91 -18.96
C THR A 117 7.88 10.51 -18.87
N ASP A 118 6.88 9.67 -18.62
CA ASP A 118 5.47 10.02 -18.54
C ASP A 118 4.90 9.54 -17.21
N LYS A 119 4.98 10.40 -16.21
CA LYS A 119 4.60 10.06 -14.84
C LYS A 119 3.98 11.26 -14.16
N GLU A 120 2.91 10.99 -13.42
CA GLU A 120 2.19 12.00 -12.67
C GLU A 120 1.98 11.54 -11.23
N LEU A 121 2.12 12.46 -10.27
CA LEU A 121 1.78 12.26 -8.87
C LEU A 121 0.79 13.34 -8.43
N ARG A 122 -0.45 12.94 -8.11
CA ARG A 122 -1.46 13.84 -7.52
C ARG A 122 -1.58 13.55 -6.04
N LEU A 123 -1.29 14.56 -5.23
CA LEU A 123 -1.44 14.51 -3.78
C LEU A 123 -2.78 15.13 -3.37
N TYR A 124 -3.49 14.44 -2.49
CA TYR A 124 -4.75 14.88 -1.92
C TYR A 124 -4.47 15.41 -0.51
N GLU A 125 -4.81 16.68 -0.25
CA GLU A 125 -4.57 17.32 1.06
C GLU A 125 -5.35 16.65 2.20
N GLN A 126 -6.47 16.01 1.86
CA GLN A 126 -7.35 15.28 2.76
C GLN A 126 -7.67 13.91 2.14
N GLY A 127 -8.18 12.99 2.95
CA GLY A 127 -8.51 11.62 2.56
C GLY A 127 -7.75 10.58 3.38
N SER A 128 -8.13 9.33 3.19
CA SER A 128 -7.61 8.12 3.82
C SER A 128 -6.85 7.26 2.80
N HIS A 129 -6.47 6.04 3.18
CA HIS A 129 -5.73 5.12 2.34
C HIS A 129 -6.44 4.76 1.02
N GLN A 130 -7.75 4.49 1.09
CA GLN A 130 -8.54 4.07 -0.06
C GLN A 130 -9.29 5.25 -0.68
N LEU A 131 -8.60 6.00 -1.53
CA LEU A 131 -9.16 7.19 -2.22
C LEU A 131 -10.44 6.92 -3.03
N LEU A 132 -10.66 5.69 -3.49
CA LEU A 132 -11.88 5.28 -4.21
C LEU A 132 -13.04 4.89 -3.29
N GLN A 133 -12.78 4.82 -1.99
CA GLN A 133 -13.70 4.49 -0.91
C GLN A 133 -13.59 5.55 0.21
N ASP A 134 -13.39 6.79 -0.22
CA ASP A 134 -13.21 7.96 0.62
C ASP A 134 -14.51 8.76 0.72
N SER A 135 -14.44 10.01 1.20
CA SER A 135 -15.53 10.96 1.08
C SER A 135 -16.05 11.02 -0.36
N PRO A 136 -17.35 11.32 -0.58
CA PRO A 136 -17.90 11.44 -1.93
C PRO A 136 -17.09 12.38 -2.84
N GLU A 137 -16.60 13.48 -2.28
CA GLU A 137 -15.82 14.49 -3.01
C GLU A 137 -14.45 13.93 -3.44
N ASN A 138 -13.72 13.29 -2.52
CA ASN A 138 -12.42 12.69 -2.81
C ASN A 138 -12.55 11.52 -3.78
N THR A 139 -13.55 10.67 -3.60
CA THR A 139 -13.82 9.54 -4.50
C THR A 139 -14.13 10.02 -5.91
N GLN A 140 -15.02 11.00 -6.06
CA GLN A 140 -15.34 11.56 -7.37
C GLN A 140 -14.12 12.24 -8.01
N ARG A 141 -13.29 12.94 -7.22
CA ARG A 141 -12.06 13.53 -7.72
C ARG A 141 -11.08 12.46 -8.20
N ALA A 142 -10.87 11.38 -7.45
CA ALA A 142 -9.99 10.28 -7.83
C ALA A 142 -10.45 9.61 -9.12
N ILE A 143 -11.75 9.34 -9.27
CA ILE A 143 -12.32 8.79 -10.50
C ILE A 143 -12.09 9.74 -11.68
N ARG A 144 -12.35 11.04 -11.52
CA ARG A 144 -12.09 12.04 -12.58
C ARG A 144 -10.61 12.11 -12.95
N ASP A 145 -9.73 12.06 -11.95
CA ASP A 145 -8.29 12.11 -12.17
C ASP A 145 -7.79 10.91 -12.98
N ILE A 146 -8.24 9.71 -12.62
CA ILE A 146 -7.95 8.46 -13.34
C ILE A 146 -8.50 8.53 -14.77
N HIS A 147 -9.76 8.91 -14.93
CA HIS A 147 -10.40 8.99 -16.24
C HIS A 147 -9.71 10.00 -17.16
N ALA A 148 -9.43 11.21 -16.67
CA ALA A 148 -8.75 12.23 -17.44
C ALA A 148 -7.33 11.82 -17.84
N TRP A 149 -6.61 11.11 -16.96
CA TRP A 149 -5.31 10.56 -17.31
C TRP A 149 -5.44 9.48 -18.37
N LEU A 150 -6.37 8.53 -18.25
CA LEU A 150 -6.58 7.50 -19.25
C LEU A 150 -6.94 8.08 -20.63
N GLU A 151 -7.88 9.03 -20.69
CA GLU A 151 -8.28 9.71 -21.94
C GLU A 151 -7.10 10.43 -22.63
N ALA A 152 -6.14 10.94 -21.87
CA ALA A 152 -4.95 11.58 -22.43
C ALA A 152 -3.91 10.60 -23.00
N HIS A 153 -4.08 9.29 -22.74
CA HIS A 153 -3.16 8.22 -23.17
C HIS A 153 -3.85 7.11 -23.98
N CYS A 154 -5.10 7.34 -24.39
CA CYS A 154 -5.81 6.55 -25.40
C CYS A 154 -5.40 7.01 -26.81
#